data_AF-A0A1M3NBL0-F1
#
_entry.id   AF-A0A1M3NBL0-F1
#
_cell.length_a   1.000
_cell.length_b   1.000
_cell.length_c   1.000
_cell.angle_alpha   90.00
_cell.angle_beta   90.00
_cell.angle_gamma   90.00
#
_symmetry.space_group_name_H-M   'P 1'
#
loop_
_entity.id
_entity.type
_entity.pdbx_description
1 polymer ?
#
loop_
_entity_poly.entity_id
_entity_poly.type
_entity_poly.pdbx_seq_one_letter_code
_entity_poly.pdbx_strand_id
1 'polypeptide(L)'
;MRVGEGGNYSIDLDAGVATLRVWRRPDLTFDEGARLAVMILDDVRRISARTDARGFVMDLREAPALTGKRTRATLAEIVGVFEAAKKPISVLLAQGVQHATLTTPLSASGPTTARFFTEPDTARAWAAGID
;
A
#
# COMPACT_ATOMS: atom_id res chain seq x y z
N MET A 1 -15.56 3.33 -5.36
CA MET A 1 -16.24 2.04 -5.11
C MET A 1 -15.39 1.19 -4.18
N ARG A 2 -15.95 0.66 -3.09
CA ARG A 2 -15.24 -0.27 -2.20
C ARG A 2 -15.02 -1.61 -2.91
N VAL A 3 -13.77 -2.10 -2.92
CA VAL A 3 -13.38 -3.36 -3.60
C VAL A 3 -12.65 -4.36 -2.72
N GLY A 4 -12.30 -3.98 -1.49
CA GLY A 4 -11.74 -4.85 -0.47
C GLY A 4 -11.77 -4.16 0.89
N GLU A 5 -11.86 -4.92 1.98
CA GLU A 5 -11.82 -4.40 3.34
C GLU A 5 -11.48 -5.49 4.36
N GLY A 6 -10.98 -5.04 5.51
CA GLY A 6 -10.76 -5.90 6.67
C GLY A 6 -10.70 -5.09 7.97
N GLY A 7 -10.21 -5.73 9.03
CA GLY A 7 -10.29 -5.16 10.39
C GLY A 7 -9.55 -3.84 10.60
N ASN A 8 -8.53 -3.54 9.78
CA ASN A 8 -7.74 -2.31 9.88
C ASN A 8 -7.36 -1.73 8.50
N TYR A 9 -8.09 -2.08 7.45
CA TYR A 9 -7.85 -1.54 6.13
C TYR A 9 -9.11 -1.49 5.26
N SER A 10 -9.05 -0.64 4.24
CA SER A 10 -10.03 -0.62 3.15
C SER A 10 -9.34 -0.36 1.82
N ILE A 11 -9.94 -0.84 0.73
CA ILE A 11 -9.48 -0.56 -0.62
C ILE A 11 -10.63 -0.01 -1.45
N ASP A 12 -10.45 1.23 -1.91
CA ASP A 12 -11.43 1.95 -2.72
C ASP A 12 -10.87 2.16 -4.12
N LEU A 13 -11.60 1.73 -5.14
CA LEU A 13 -11.30 2.00 -6.56
C LEU A 13 -12.08 3.22 -7.03
N ASP A 14 -11.38 4.23 -7.53
CA ASP A 14 -11.98 5.44 -8.07
C ASP A 14 -11.18 6.01 -9.24
N ALA A 15 -11.86 6.33 -10.36
CA ALA A 15 -11.26 6.79 -11.61
C ALA A 15 -10.08 5.91 -12.13
N GLY A 16 -10.09 4.62 -11.79
CA GLY A 16 -9.05 3.66 -12.15
C GLY A 16 -7.81 3.69 -11.28
N VAL A 17 -7.84 4.39 -10.14
CA VAL A 17 -6.81 4.32 -9.09
C VAL A 17 -7.41 3.62 -7.87
N ALA A 18 -6.79 2.51 -7.46
CA ALA A 18 -7.17 1.83 -6.23
C ALA A 18 -6.36 2.38 -5.05
N THR A 19 -7.04 2.76 -3.97
CA THR A 19 -6.42 3.30 -2.75
C THR A 19 -6.61 2.33 -1.60
N LEU A 20 -5.53 1.72 -1.14
CA LEU A 20 -5.47 1.02 0.13
C LEU A 20 -5.20 2.03 1.25
N ARG A 21 -6.08 2.07 2.25
CA ARG A 21 -5.84 2.80 3.50
C ARG A 21 -5.68 1.81 4.63
N VAL A 22 -4.62 1.96 5.40
CA VAL A 22 -4.35 1.14 6.60
C VAL A 22 -4.30 2.04 7.82
N TRP A 23 -5.03 1.68 8.87
CA TRP A 23 -5.06 2.44 10.12
C TRP A 23 -4.62 1.59 11.31
N ARG A 24 -4.23 2.27 12.38
CA ARG A 24 -3.85 1.64 13.65
C ARG A 24 -5.11 1.13 14.37
N ARG A 25 -5.01 -0.11 14.84
CA ARG A 25 -5.96 -0.72 15.79
C ARG A 25 -5.17 -1.22 17.00
N PRO A 26 -5.14 -0.46 18.11
CA PRO A 26 -4.30 -0.77 19.28
C PRO A 26 -4.75 -2.03 20.03
N ASP A 27 -5.97 -2.48 19.77
CA ASP A 27 -6.59 -3.68 20.33
C ASP A 27 -6.18 -4.96 19.60
N LEU A 28 -5.50 -4.88 18.45
CA LEU A 28 -5.04 -6.06 17.74
C LEU A 28 -3.78 -6.66 18.37
N THR A 29 -3.82 -7.97 18.52
CA THR A 29 -2.64 -8.78 18.79
C THR A 29 -1.72 -8.83 17.57
N PHE A 30 -0.47 -9.26 17.78
CA PHE A 30 0.50 -9.42 16.71
C PHE A 30 0.02 -10.43 15.64
N ASP A 31 -0.61 -11.53 16.06
CA ASP A 31 -1.10 -12.57 15.17
C ASP A 31 -2.29 -12.10 14.33
N GLU A 32 -3.19 -11.32 14.92
CA GLU A 32 -4.30 -10.70 14.18
C GLU A 32 -3.77 -9.68 13.16
N GLY A 33 -2.80 -8.86 13.54
CA GLY A 33 -2.12 -7.94 12.62
C GLY A 33 -1.45 -8.68 11.45
N ALA A 34 -0.80 -9.81 11.71
CA ALA A 34 -0.20 -10.65 10.68
C ALA A 34 -1.25 -11.27 9.75
N ARG A 35 -2.39 -11.73 10.28
CA ARG A 35 -3.51 -12.27 9.49
C ARG A 35 -4.11 -11.20 8.57
N LEU A 36 -4.30 -9.98 9.08
CA LEU A 36 -4.80 -8.87 8.28
C LEU A 36 -3.83 -8.47 7.17
N ALA A 37 -2.52 -8.51 7.42
CA ALA A 37 -1.52 -8.28 6.39
C ALA A 37 -1.63 -9.29 5.24
N VAL A 38 -1.84 -10.58 5.53
CA VAL A 38 -2.07 -11.60 4.48
C VAL A 38 -3.34 -11.30 3.69
N MET A 39 -4.43 -10.91 4.34
CA MET A 39 -5.68 -10.54 3.64
C MET A 39 -5.48 -9.35 2.70
N ILE A 40 -4.76 -8.32 3.14
CA ILE A 40 -4.41 -7.16 2.30
C ILE A 40 -3.68 -7.63 1.04
N LEU A 41 -2.69 -8.51 1.18
CA LEU A 41 -1.91 -9.00 0.04
C LEU A 41 -2.79 -9.76 -0.96
N ASP A 42 -3.72 -10.58 -0.50
CA ASP A 42 -4.63 -11.32 -1.38
C ASP A 42 -5.60 -10.39 -2.13
N ASP A 43 -6.12 -9.36 -1.46
CA ASP A 43 -6.96 -8.34 -2.11
C ASP A 43 -6.14 -7.51 -3.10
N VAL A 44 -4.91 -7.14 -2.74
CA VAL A 44 -3.98 -6.42 -3.62
C VAL A 44 -3.65 -7.20 -4.88
N ARG A 45 -3.38 -8.51 -4.77
CA ARG A 45 -3.15 -9.38 -5.94
C ARG A 45 -4.35 -9.45 -6.86
N ARG A 46 -5.57 -9.48 -6.31
CA ARG A 46 -6.80 -9.40 -7.11
C ARG A 46 -6.89 -8.06 -7.82
N ILE A 47 -6.54 -6.96 -7.15
CA ILE A 47 -6.59 -5.62 -7.74
C ILE A 47 -5.54 -5.42 -8.83
N SER A 48 -4.30 -5.87 -8.63
CA SER A 48 -3.24 -5.72 -9.62
C SER A 48 -3.55 -6.44 -10.93
N ALA A 49 -4.33 -7.53 -10.89
CA ALA A 49 -4.80 -8.25 -12.06
C ALA A 49 -5.96 -7.57 -12.81
N ARG A 50 -6.68 -6.61 -12.19
CA ARG A 50 -7.83 -5.96 -12.83
C ARG A 50 -7.40 -4.98 -13.91
N THR A 51 -8.12 -4.92 -15.02
CA THR A 51 -7.84 -3.96 -16.11
C THR A 51 -8.32 -2.54 -15.81
N ASP A 52 -9.35 -2.39 -14.98
CA ASP A 52 -9.89 -1.09 -14.57
C ASP A 52 -9.06 -0.40 -13.46
N ALA A 53 -8.21 -1.14 -12.74
CA ALA A 53 -7.23 -0.59 -11.81
C ALA A 53 -5.89 -0.35 -12.51
N ARG A 54 -5.68 0.88 -12.96
CA ARG A 54 -4.48 1.32 -13.71
C ARG A 54 -3.32 1.72 -12.82
N GLY A 55 -3.61 2.18 -11.61
CA GLY A 55 -2.60 2.53 -10.60
C GLY A 55 -3.08 2.29 -9.18
N PHE A 56 -2.15 2.42 -8.23
CA PHE A 56 -2.41 2.11 -6.83
C PHE A 56 -1.82 3.15 -5.88
N VAL A 57 -2.53 3.43 -4.80
CA VAL A 57 -2.05 4.24 -3.68
C VAL A 57 -2.11 3.37 -2.42
N MET A 58 -0.97 3.21 -1.76
CA MET A 58 -0.86 2.57 -0.45
C MET A 58 -0.66 3.65 0.61
N ASP A 59 -1.73 4.01 1.30
CA ASP A 59 -1.74 4.99 2.39
C ASP A 59 -1.49 4.33 3.74
N LEU A 60 -0.30 4.56 4.27
CA LEU A 60 0.17 4.01 5.55
C LEU A 60 0.27 5.09 6.64
N ARG A 61 -0.13 6.34 6.38
CA ARG A 61 0.09 7.44 7.33
C ARG A 61 -0.55 7.21 8.69
N GLU A 62 -1.68 6.51 8.72
CA GLU A 62 -2.39 6.15 9.95
C GLU A 62 -2.03 4.76 10.48
N ALA A 63 -1.21 4.01 9.75
CA ALA A 63 -0.70 2.71 10.19
C ALA A 63 0.35 2.89 11.30
N PRO A 64 0.62 1.85 12.11
CA PRO A 64 1.71 1.89 13.09
C PRO A 64 3.04 2.29 12.43
N ALA A 65 3.72 3.30 13.00
CA ALA A 65 5.01 3.78 12.49
C ALA A 65 6.11 2.72 12.55
N LEU A 66 6.04 1.82 13.53
CA LEU A 66 6.90 0.66 13.66
C LEU A 66 6.12 -0.60 13.32
N THR A 67 6.66 -1.38 12.39
CA THR A 67 6.09 -2.65 11.95
C THR A 67 7.09 -3.78 12.14
N GLY A 68 6.57 -4.98 12.45
CA GLY A 68 7.38 -6.17 12.58
C GLY A 68 7.97 -6.64 11.25
N LYS A 69 8.97 -7.55 11.30
CA LYS A 69 9.60 -8.12 10.09
C LYS A 69 8.59 -8.70 9.11
N ARG A 70 7.56 -9.41 9.61
CA ARG A 70 6.52 -10.02 8.79
C ARG A 70 5.70 -8.99 8.02
N THR A 71 5.21 -7.95 8.70
CA THR A 71 4.46 -6.87 8.07
C THR A 71 5.31 -6.15 7.02
N ARG A 72 6.59 -5.88 7.30
CA ARG A 72 7.49 -5.28 6.30
C ARG A 72 7.66 -6.15 5.05
N ALA A 73 7.80 -7.46 5.23
CA ALA A 73 7.86 -8.40 4.11
C ALA A 73 6.55 -8.37 3.28
N THR A 74 5.40 -8.30 3.93
CA THR A 74 4.12 -8.17 3.23
C THR A 74 4.00 -6.84 2.46
N LEU A 75 4.42 -5.72 3.04
CA LEU A 75 4.44 -4.43 2.34
C LEU A 75 5.37 -4.45 1.12
N ALA A 76 6.54 -5.07 1.26
CA ALA A 76 7.47 -5.27 0.15
C ALA A 76 6.85 -6.14 -0.96
N GLU A 77 6.14 -7.20 -0.58
CA GLU A 77 5.46 -8.07 -1.53
C GLU A 77 4.32 -7.34 -2.27
N ILE A 78 3.55 -6.49 -1.58
CA ILE A 78 2.54 -5.63 -2.22
C ILE A 78 3.18 -4.77 -3.31
N VAL A 79 4.31 -4.13 -3.00
CA VAL A 79 5.05 -3.33 -3.99
C VAL A 79 5.53 -4.20 -5.16
N GLY A 80 6.11 -5.37 -4.86
CA GLY A 80 6.59 -6.31 -5.88
C GLY A 80 5.49 -6.84 -6.81
N VAL A 81 4.25 -6.98 -6.33
CA VAL A 81 3.09 -7.35 -7.15
C VAL A 81 2.81 -6.30 -8.22
N PHE A 82 2.90 -5.01 -7.88
CA PHE A 82 2.68 -3.91 -8.83
C PHE A 82 3.84 -3.72 -9.79
N GLU A 83 5.08 -3.93 -9.33
CA GLU A 83 6.26 -4.01 -10.20
C GLU A 83 6.11 -5.12 -11.25
N ALA A 84 5.73 -6.33 -10.83
CA ALA A 84 5.50 -7.45 -11.76
C ALA A 84 4.36 -7.19 -12.74
N ALA A 85 3.30 -6.50 -12.29
CA ALA A 85 2.19 -6.10 -13.14
C ALA A 85 2.49 -4.88 -14.03
N LYS A 86 3.68 -4.26 -13.90
CA LYS A 86 4.07 -3.01 -14.58
C LYS A 86 3.07 -1.87 -14.38
N LYS A 87 2.54 -1.75 -13.17
CA LYS A 87 1.56 -0.72 -12.79
C LYS A 87 2.12 0.19 -11.71
N PRO A 88 1.91 1.51 -11.79
CA PRO A 88 2.39 2.46 -10.79
C PRO A 88 1.79 2.19 -9.41
N ILE A 89 2.64 2.26 -8.38
CA ILE A 89 2.26 2.26 -6.97
C ILE A 89 2.87 3.47 -6.24
N SER A 90 2.00 4.34 -5.73
CA SER A 90 2.38 5.39 -4.80
C SER A 90 2.30 4.87 -3.38
N VAL A 91 3.35 5.07 -2.59
CA VAL A 91 3.39 4.74 -1.16
C VAL A 91 3.36 6.04 -0.36
N LEU A 92 2.27 6.25 0.36
CA LEU A 92 2.05 7.46 1.14
C LEU A 92 2.41 7.18 2.61
N LEU A 93 3.47 7.84 3.08
CA LEU A 93 4.06 7.64 4.39
C LEU A 93 3.92 8.91 5.24
N ALA A 94 3.75 8.72 6.55
CA ALA A 94 3.95 9.78 7.52
C ALA A 94 5.44 10.12 7.64
N GLN A 95 5.72 11.38 7.97
CA GLN A 95 7.08 11.88 8.18
C GLN A 95 7.80 11.15 9.33
N GLY A 96 9.14 11.27 9.37
CA GLY A 96 9.96 10.75 10.47
C GLY A 96 10.24 9.25 10.39
N VAL A 97 10.02 8.53 11.50
CA VAL A 97 10.44 7.12 11.65
C VAL A 97 9.81 6.21 10.60
N GLN A 98 8.54 6.42 10.26
CA GLN A 98 7.87 5.58 9.27
C GLN A 98 8.53 5.73 7.88
N HIS A 99 8.74 6.96 7.43
CA HIS A 99 9.44 7.24 6.17
C HIS A 99 10.86 6.65 6.18
N ALA A 100 11.65 6.90 7.23
CA ALA A 100 13.02 6.40 7.33
C ALA A 100 13.12 4.87 7.32
N THR A 101 12.15 4.17 7.89
CA THR A 101 12.20 2.70 8.03
C THR A 101 11.60 1.92 6.88
N LEU A 102 10.70 2.53 6.10
CA LEU A 102 9.98 1.84 5.01
C LEU A 102 10.47 2.19 3.62
N THR A 103 11.00 3.39 3.37
CA THR A 103 11.38 3.80 2.01
C THR A 103 12.42 2.85 1.38
N THR A 104 13.57 2.65 2.02
CA THR A 104 14.63 1.78 1.47
C THR A 104 14.18 0.34 1.15
N PRO A 105 13.57 -0.42 2.08
CA PRO A 105 13.18 -1.80 1.78
C PRO A 105 12.08 -1.89 0.70
N LEU A 106 11.18 -0.90 0.63
CA LEU A 106 10.11 -0.90 -0.36
C LEU A 106 10.61 -0.47 -1.75
N SER A 107 11.54 0.49 -1.84
CA SER A 107 12.16 0.89 -3.11
C SER A 107 12.84 -0.26 -3.82
N ALA A 108 13.49 -1.17 -3.06
CA ALA A 108 14.12 -2.36 -3.63
C ALA A 108 13.11 -3.34 -4.27
N SER A 109 11.85 -3.30 -3.83
CA SER A 109 10.79 -4.20 -4.32
C SER A 109 10.03 -3.65 -5.52
N GLY A 110 10.10 -2.34 -5.75
CA GLY A 110 9.46 -1.67 -6.88
C GLY A 110 10.36 -0.60 -7.49
N PRO A 111 11.53 -0.96 -8.01
CA PRO A 111 12.52 0.01 -8.50
C PRO A 111 12.00 0.87 -9.66
N THR A 112 11.03 0.37 -10.44
CA THR A 112 10.50 1.11 -11.59
C THR A 112 9.13 1.69 -11.32
N THR A 113 8.27 0.97 -10.60
CA THR A 113 6.87 1.35 -10.41
C THR A 113 6.54 1.98 -9.05
N ALA A 114 7.46 1.97 -8.07
CA ALA A 114 7.18 2.55 -6.76
C ALA A 114 7.68 4.01 -6.64
N ARG A 115 6.85 4.88 -6.08
CA ARG A 115 7.23 6.23 -5.64
C ARG A 115 6.66 6.54 -4.26
N PHE A 116 7.38 7.35 -3.50
CA PHE A 116 7.08 7.66 -2.11
C PHE A 116 6.66 9.11 -1.98
N PHE A 117 5.59 9.32 -1.23
CA PHE A 117 4.99 10.64 -1.06
C PHE A 117 4.62 10.85 0.41
N THR A 118 4.42 12.13 0.75
CA THR A 118 3.82 12.55 2.01
C THR A 118 2.50 13.29 1.80
N GLU A 119 2.22 13.73 0.57
CA GLU A 119 0.98 14.42 0.20
C GLU A 119 0.04 13.53 -0.63
N PRO A 120 -1.24 13.38 -0.21
CA PRO A 120 -2.19 12.49 -0.88
C PRO A 120 -2.47 12.84 -2.34
N ASP A 121 -2.64 14.14 -2.63
CA ASP A 121 -3.10 14.58 -3.96
C ASP A 121 -2.02 14.32 -5.00
N THR A 122 -0.77 14.64 -4.69
CA THR A 122 0.40 14.34 -5.52
C THR A 122 0.59 12.84 -5.71
N ALA A 123 0.45 12.05 -4.63
CA ALA A 123 0.54 10.59 -4.70
C ALA A 123 -0.51 10.00 -5.65
N ARG A 124 -1.74 10.52 -5.60
CA ARG A 124 -2.84 10.07 -6.44
C ARG A 124 -2.67 10.49 -7.89
N ALA A 125 -2.28 11.74 -8.16
CA ALA A 125 -2.03 12.24 -9.51
C ALA A 125 -0.98 11.38 -10.23
N TRP A 126 0.14 11.11 -9.56
CA TRP A 126 1.19 10.25 -10.08
C TRP A 126 0.69 8.82 -10.37
N ALA A 127 -0.06 8.22 -9.44
CA ALA A 127 -0.63 6.88 -9.66
C ALA A 127 -1.66 6.85 -10.80
N ALA A 128 -2.32 7.96 -11.09
CA ALA A 128 -3.23 8.10 -12.22
C ALA A 128 -2.51 8.28 -13.58
N GLY A 129 -1.18 8.48 -13.58
CA GLY A 129 -0.42 8.83 -14.77
C GLY A 129 -0.68 10.26 -15.26
N ILE A 130 -1.09 11.15 -14.34
CA ILE A 130 -1.27 12.57 -14.58
C ILE A 130 -0.02 13.24 -13.99
N ASP A 131 0.94 13.56 -14.86
CA ASP A 131 2.19 14.27 -14.56
C ASP A 131 2.18 15.63 -15.27
#